data_AF-A0A937HW04-F1
#
_entry.id   AF-A0A937HW04-F1
#
_cell.length_a   1.000
_cell.length_b   1.000
_cell.length_c   1.000
_cell.angle_alpha   90.00
_cell.angle_beta   90.00
_cell.angle_gamma   90.00
#
_symmetry.space_group_name_H-M   'P 1'
#
loop_
_entity.id
_entity.type
_entity.pdbx_description
1 polymer ?
#
loop_
_entity_poly.entity_id
_entity_poly.type
_entity_poly.pdbx_seq_one_letter_code
_entity_poly.pdbx_strand_id
1 'polypeptide(L)'
;MKLSAALLALVLSAPMGMAAPLDGEQLTKTELSTAQATAAAELALKALKDRDGGELHGALADAVRASVSKAKVQKRLNELTSIRRTRVVGVAPGYNTTTVDAVVVTADGDQPLLMVLDEDGKLLAWKWSQQVQPIEATALEFVRYLADERWVLARTKLSLQLQEELSPADLERKWSKLNRVSGGFRKVKDAVIASQGGEQQLVLVAVAFGKATSNLFVIFDNQGRIINVDISRDFV
;
A
#
# COMPACT_ATOMS: atom_id res chain seq x y z
N MET A 1 -18.70 -0.10 15.18
CA MET A 1 -17.31 -0.52 15.47
C MET A 1 -16.71 -0.94 14.14
N LYS A 2 -15.84 -0.10 13.57
CA LYS A 2 -15.31 -0.25 12.21
C LYS A 2 -14.02 -1.09 12.27
N LEU A 3 -13.99 -2.22 11.55
CA LEU A 3 -12.97 -3.27 11.62
C LEU A 3 -11.83 -3.10 10.60
N SER A 4 -11.49 -1.87 10.21
CA SER A 4 -10.32 -1.59 9.34
C SER A 4 -8.98 -2.02 10.00
N ALA A 5 -8.97 -2.27 11.31
CA ALA A 5 -7.83 -2.79 12.07
C ALA A 5 -7.67 -4.33 12.05
N ALA A 6 -8.67 -5.09 11.57
CA ALA A 6 -8.66 -6.55 11.73
C ALA A 6 -7.52 -7.23 10.93
N LEU A 7 -7.17 -6.74 9.73
CA LEU A 7 -6.14 -7.40 8.93
C LEU A 7 -4.70 -7.08 9.35
N LEU A 8 -4.43 -5.94 10.00
CA LEU A 8 -3.10 -5.71 10.58
C LEU A 8 -2.90 -6.49 11.89
N ALA A 9 -3.98 -6.83 12.59
CA ALA A 9 -3.90 -7.64 13.81
C ALA A 9 -3.86 -9.16 13.55
N LEU A 10 -4.53 -9.65 12.50
CA LEU A 10 -4.70 -11.10 12.27
C LEU A 10 -3.48 -11.81 11.68
N VAL A 11 -2.54 -11.12 11.03
CA VAL A 11 -1.36 -11.79 10.42
C VAL A 11 -0.18 -11.91 11.40
N LEU A 12 -0.14 -11.09 12.47
CA LEU A 12 0.99 -11.04 13.41
C LEU A 12 0.87 -11.97 14.62
N SER A 13 -0.27 -12.66 14.82
CA SER A 13 -0.52 -13.38 16.08
C SER A 13 -1.21 -14.74 15.98
N ALA A 14 -1.51 -15.26 14.78
CA ALA A 14 -2.11 -16.59 14.65
C ALA A 14 -1.01 -17.68 14.55
N PRO A 15 -0.97 -18.68 15.46
CA PRO A 15 -0.22 -19.91 15.18
C PRO A 15 -0.80 -20.56 13.92
N MET A 16 0.06 -21.03 13.02
CA MET A 16 -0.34 -21.73 11.79
C MET A 16 -1.23 -22.92 12.15
N GLY A 17 -2.54 -22.76 11.97
CA GLY A 17 -3.52 -23.78 12.32
C GLY A 17 -4.93 -23.20 12.25
N MET A 18 -5.56 -23.39 11.10
CA MET A 18 -7.01 -23.26 10.88
C MET A 18 -7.67 -21.97 11.42
N ALA A 19 -7.68 -20.92 10.59
CA ALA A 19 -8.72 -19.91 10.64
C ALA A 19 -9.58 -20.04 9.36
N ALA A 20 -10.86 -20.34 9.55
CA ALA A 20 -11.88 -20.29 8.50
C ALA A 20 -11.93 -18.87 7.87
N PRO A 21 -12.35 -18.73 6.60
CA PRO A 21 -12.42 -17.43 5.95
C PRO A 21 -13.40 -16.54 6.70
N LEU A 22 -12.89 -15.43 7.24
CA LEU A 22 -13.74 -14.37 7.76
C LEU A 22 -14.49 -13.75 6.58
N ASP A 23 -15.81 -13.59 6.74
CA ASP A 23 -16.75 -13.07 5.75
C ASP A 23 -16.21 -11.82 5.02
N GLY A 24 -16.35 -11.83 3.69
CA GLY A 24 -15.79 -10.84 2.78
C GLY A 24 -16.31 -9.43 3.04
N GLU A 25 -15.41 -8.50 3.39
CA GLU A 25 -15.70 -7.07 3.36
C GLU A 25 -16.08 -6.65 1.93
N GLN A 26 -17.30 -6.15 1.76
CA GLN A 26 -17.74 -5.51 0.53
C GLN A 26 -16.82 -4.31 0.25
N LEU A 27 -16.18 -4.28 -0.92
CA LEU A 27 -15.28 -3.21 -1.34
C LEU A 27 -16.05 -1.89 -1.50
N THR A 28 -16.18 -1.15 -0.41
CA THR A 28 -16.67 0.23 -0.43
C THR A 28 -15.56 1.14 -0.91
N LYS A 29 -15.89 2.03 -1.84
CA LYS A 29 -15.00 3.16 -2.10
C LYS A 29 -14.83 3.91 -0.79
N THR A 30 -13.61 4.37 -0.53
CA THR A 30 -13.33 5.24 0.61
C THR A 30 -14.36 6.38 0.68
N GLU A 31 -14.88 6.62 1.89
CA GLU A 31 -15.78 7.75 2.16
C GLU A 31 -15.01 9.07 2.27
N LEU A 32 -13.68 9.02 2.27
CA LEU A 32 -12.82 10.19 2.37
C LEU A 32 -12.99 11.07 1.12
N SER A 33 -13.53 12.27 1.31
CA SER A 33 -13.66 13.23 0.21
C SER A 33 -12.28 13.71 -0.26
N THR A 34 -12.21 14.18 -1.50
CA THR A 34 -10.98 14.75 -2.06
C THR A 34 -10.42 15.88 -1.20
N ALA A 35 -11.28 16.73 -0.61
CA ALA A 35 -10.85 17.81 0.27
C ALA A 35 -10.26 17.28 1.58
N GLN A 36 -10.90 16.28 2.22
CA GLN A 36 -10.38 15.65 3.43
C GLN A 36 -9.05 14.93 3.20
N ALA A 37 -8.94 14.17 2.11
CA ALA A 37 -7.70 13.49 1.72
C ALA A 37 -6.57 14.48 1.43
N THR A 38 -6.88 15.59 0.74
CA THR A 38 -5.90 16.66 0.48
C THR A 38 -5.42 17.28 1.78
N ALA A 39 -6.33 17.66 2.68
CA ALA A 39 -5.96 18.25 3.96
C ALA A 39 -5.12 17.30 4.82
N ALA A 40 -5.48 16.02 4.88
CA ALA A 40 -4.72 15.01 5.61
C ALA A 40 -3.30 14.82 5.01
N ALA A 41 -3.20 14.77 3.69
CA ALA A 41 -1.92 14.69 3.01
C ALA A 41 -1.06 15.94 3.23
N GLU A 42 -1.64 17.14 3.19
CA GLU A 42 -0.93 18.40 3.46
C GLU A 42 -0.39 18.47 4.89
N LEU A 43 -1.13 17.97 5.88
CA LEU A 43 -0.65 17.85 7.27
C LEU A 43 0.60 16.96 7.36
N ALA A 44 0.54 15.76 6.76
CA ALA A 44 1.68 14.85 6.75
C ALA A 44 2.87 15.39 5.92
N LEU A 45 2.61 16.06 4.79
CA LEU A 45 3.63 16.72 3.98
C LEU A 45 4.30 17.88 4.73
N LYS A 46 3.54 18.64 5.53
CA LYS A 46 4.08 19.68 6.40
C LYS A 46 4.99 19.07 7.47
N ALA A 47 4.56 18.00 8.13
CA ALA A 47 5.39 17.30 9.11
C ALA A 47 6.68 16.74 8.49
N LEU A 48 6.60 16.18 7.27
CA LEU A 48 7.78 15.74 6.50
C LEU A 48 8.73 16.91 6.22
N LYS A 49 8.20 18.05 5.75
CA LYS A 49 8.99 19.24 5.43
C LYS A 49 9.69 19.82 6.66
N ASP A 50 8.96 19.93 7.76
CA ASP A 50 9.45 20.53 9.00
C ASP A 50 10.30 19.54 9.82
N ARG A 51 10.43 18.29 9.34
CA ARG A 51 11.08 17.16 10.02
C ARG A 51 10.50 16.92 11.42
N ASP A 52 9.20 17.10 11.57
CA ASP A 52 8.48 16.88 12.81
C ASP A 52 8.06 15.41 12.93
N GLY A 53 8.85 14.62 13.64
CA GLY A 53 8.57 13.21 13.87
C GLY A 53 7.36 12.96 14.77
N GLY A 54 6.97 13.93 15.60
CA GLY A 54 5.80 13.84 16.47
C GLY A 54 4.50 13.96 15.67
N GLU A 55 4.41 15.03 14.86
CA GLU A 55 3.28 15.26 13.96
C GLU A 55 3.17 14.16 12.90
N LEU A 56 4.28 13.76 12.28
CA LEU A 56 4.26 12.69 11.29
C LEU A 56 3.82 11.37 11.92
N HIS A 57 4.30 11.02 13.11
CA HIS A 57 3.85 9.85 13.86
C HIS A 57 2.35 9.90 14.19
N GLY A 58 1.82 11.08 14.52
CA GLY A 58 0.38 11.31 14.76
C GLY A 58 -0.49 11.19 13.50
N ALA A 59 0.10 11.44 12.33
CA ALA A 59 -0.54 11.27 11.03
C ALA A 59 -0.56 9.81 10.56
N LEU A 60 0.24 8.91 11.15
CA LEU A 60 0.25 7.49 10.80
C LEU A 60 -1.06 6.79 11.20
N ALA A 61 -1.46 5.80 10.40
CA ALA A 61 -2.52 4.88 10.75
C ALA A 61 -2.17 4.09 12.01
N ASP A 62 -3.15 3.73 12.82
CA ASP A 62 -2.94 3.15 14.15
C ASP A 62 -2.03 1.92 14.15
N ALA A 63 -2.25 1.04 13.18
CA ALA A 63 -1.48 -0.18 13.08
C ALA A 63 0.00 0.07 12.68
N VAL A 64 0.25 1.06 11.83
CA VAL A 64 1.62 1.49 11.49
C VAL A 64 2.25 2.15 12.72
N ARG A 65 1.51 3.05 13.37
CA ARG A 65 1.93 3.79 14.55
C ARG A 65 2.31 2.90 15.72
N ALA A 66 1.65 1.75 15.89
CA ALA A 66 1.96 0.74 16.90
C ALA A 66 3.32 0.05 16.67
N SER A 67 3.79 -0.01 15.42
CA SER A 67 5.05 -0.69 15.05
C SER A 67 6.29 0.22 15.07
N VAL A 68 6.10 1.54 15.10
CA VAL A 68 7.19 2.53 15.02
C VAL A 68 7.08 3.58 16.12
N SER A 69 8.19 3.88 16.79
CA SER A 69 8.21 4.94 17.81
C SER A 69 8.45 6.31 17.19
N LYS A 70 7.97 7.37 17.87
CA LYS A 70 8.27 8.77 17.51
C LYS A 70 9.76 9.02 17.30
N ALA A 71 10.61 8.46 18.18
CA ALA A 71 12.06 8.57 18.07
C ALA A 71 12.62 7.91 16.79
N LYS A 72 12.10 6.75 16.39
CA LYS A 72 12.48 6.12 15.12
C LYS A 72 12.04 6.94 13.91
N VAL A 73 10.82 7.49 13.94
CA VAL A 73 10.33 8.41 12.90
C VAL A 73 11.23 9.63 12.81
N GLN A 74 11.53 10.30 13.93
CA GLN A 74 12.40 11.46 13.97
C GLN A 74 13.81 11.15 13.44
N LYS A 75 14.39 10.03 13.85
CA LYS A 75 15.70 9.58 13.36
C LYS A 75 15.69 9.48 11.83
N ARG A 76 14.69 8.81 11.25
CA ARG A 76 14.54 8.68 9.80
C ARG A 76 14.39 10.04 9.12
N LEU A 77 13.58 10.95 9.69
CA LEU A 77 13.41 12.30 9.13
C LEU A 77 14.70 13.12 9.12
N ASN A 78 15.58 12.93 10.11
CA ASN A 78 16.86 13.61 10.18
C ASN A 78 17.84 13.15 9.09
N GLU A 79 17.68 11.92 8.59
CA GLU A 79 18.51 11.33 7.52
C GLU A 79 18.03 11.76 6.11
N LEU A 80 16.82 12.32 5.99
CA LEU A 80 16.25 12.75 4.71
C LEU A 80 16.83 14.08 4.25
N THR A 81 16.96 14.26 2.94
CA THR A 81 17.28 15.55 2.30
C THR A 81 16.33 16.66 2.77
N SER A 82 16.75 17.92 2.80
CA SER A 82 15.85 19.01 3.18
C SER A 82 14.80 19.29 2.10
N ILE A 83 13.53 19.38 2.51
CA ILE A 83 12.42 19.77 1.64
C ILE A 83 12.20 21.28 1.73
N ARG A 84 12.15 21.95 0.58
CA ARG A 84 11.89 23.41 0.47
C ARG A 84 10.39 23.70 0.38
N ARG A 85 9.69 22.92 -0.43
CA ARG A 85 8.26 23.09 -0.73
C ARG A 85 7.61 21.72 -0.94
N THR A 86 6.32 21.63 -0.64
CA THR A 86 5.47 20.47 -0.92
C THR A 86 4.21 20.93 -1.65
N ARG A 87 3.60 20.03 -2.42
CA ARG A 87 2.26 20.22 -2.99
C ARG A 87 1.59 18.89 -3.28
N VAL A 88 0.29 18.81 -3.06
CA VAL A 88 -0.54 17.71 -3.59
C VAL A 88 -0.79 17.98 -5.07
N VAL A 89 -0.65 16.95 -5.91
CA VAL A 89 -0.87 17.04 -7.36
C VAL A 89 -2.06 16.22 -7.85
N GLY A 90 -2.46 15.20 -7.09
CA GLY A 90 -3.62 14.38 -7.41
C GLY A 90 -4.08 13.57 -6.22
N VAL A 91 -5.39 13.38 -6.14
CA VAL A 91 -6.03 12.49 -5.17
C VAL A 91 -6.89 11.51 -5.94
N ALA A 92 -6.64 10.22 -5.73
CA ALA A 92 -7.38 9.15 -6.36
C ALA A 92 -8.05 8.28 -5.30
N PRO A 93 -9.38 8.36 -5.14
CA PRO A 93 -10.10 7.49 -4.23
C PRO A 93 -9.99 6.04 -4.70
N GLY A 94 -9.79 5.14 -3.74
CA GLY A 94 -9.71 3.71 -3.95
C GLY A 94 -10.72 2.96 -3.10
N TYR A 95 -10.55 1.65 -3.04
CA TYR A 95 -11.31 0.80 -2.12
C TYR A 95 -10.62 0.82 -0.76
N ASN A 96 -11.36 1.25 0.27
CA ASN A 96 -10.91 1.42 1.66
C ASN A 96 -9.63 2.26 1.86
N THR A 97 -9.09 2.86 0.80
CA THR A 97 -7.86 3.63 0.81
C THR A 97 -7.95 4.80 -0.16
N THR A 98 -7.17 5.84 0.07
CA THR A 98 -7.00 6.96 -0.86
C THR A 98 -5.55 7.09 -1.26
N THR A 99 -5.28 7.14 -2.56
CA THR A 99 -3.92 7.36 -3.07
C THR A 99 -3.72 8.84 -3.36
N VAL A 100 -2.67 9.44 -2.80
CA VAL A 100 -2.32 10.83 -3.03
C VAL A 100 -0.99 10.89 -3.76
N ASP A 101 -1.00 11.53 -4.92
CA ASP A 101 0.22 11.93 -5.62
C ASP A 101 0.60 13.33 -5.13
N ALA A 102 1.84 13.49 -4.70
CA ALA A 102 2.41 14.75 -4.26
C ALA A 102 3.77 14.99 -4.93
N VAL A 103 4.24 16.22 -4.80
CA VAL A 103 5.59 16.63 -5.20
C VAL A 103 6.26 17.31 -4.03
N VAL A 104 7.50 16.93 -3.76
CA VAL A 104 8.39 17.60 -2.83
C VAL A 104 9.54 18.23 -3.60
N VAL A 105 9.85 19.49 -3.29
CA VAL A 105 10.91 20.26 -3.93
C VAL A 105 12.13 20.23 -3.01
N THR A 106 13.23 19.70 -3.51
CA THR A 106 14.50 19.55 -2.78
C THR A 106 15.59 20.40 -3.42
N ALA A 107 16.84 20.27 -2.96
CA ALA A 107 17.98 20.85 -3.68
C ALA A 107 18.17 20.21 -5.07
N ASP A 108 17.79 18.94 -5.22
CA ASP A 108 17.91 18.14 -6.46
C ASP A 108 16.69 18.32 -7.39
N GLY A 109 15.80 19.27 -7.07
CA GLY A 109 14.60 19.60 -7.85
C GLY A 109 13.33 18.92 -7.34
N ASP A 110 12.33 18.87 -8.22
CA ASP A 110 11.01 18.29 -7.97
C ASP A 110 11.09 16.77 -7.95
N GLN A 111 10.70 16.17 -6.83
CA GLN A 111 10.68 14.73 -6.63
C GLN A 111 9.24 14.28 -6.34
N PRO A 112 8.73 13.23 -7.02
CA PRO A 112 7.41 12.72 -6.73
C PRO A 112 7.39 12.02 -5.37
N LEU A 113 6.23 12.11 -4.73
CA LEU A 113 5.95 11.44 -3.46
C LEU A 113 4.57 10.78 -3.58
N LEU A 114 4.51 9.48 -3.35
CA LEU A 114 3.26 8.73 -3.30
C LEU A 114 2.85 8.51 -1.84
N MET A 115 1.58 8.76 -1.51
CA MET A 115 1.02 8.48 -0.19
C MET A 115 -0.20 7.58 -0.34
N VAL A 116 -0.38 6.67 0.60
CA VAL A 116 -1.59 5.86 0.75
C VAL A 116 -2.19 6.17 2.10
N LEU A 117 -3.42 6.69 2.08
CA LEU A 117 -4.22 6.99 3.26
C LEU A 117 -5.25 5.87 3.47
N ASP A 118 -5.57 5.57 4.72
CA ASP A 118 -6.75 4.78 5.08
C ASP A 118 -8.04 5.60 5.00
N GLU A 119 -9.15 5.00 5.42
CA GLU A 119 -10.49 5.61 5.39
C GLU A 119 -10.64 6.83 6.30
N ASP A 120 -9.82 6.92 7.35
CA ASP A 120 -9.81 8.04 8.31
C ASP A 120 -8.81 9.14 7.89
N GLY A 121 -8.18 8.99 6.72
CA GLY A 121 -7.16 9.92 6.22
C GLY A 121 -5.81 9.76 6.91
N LYS A 122 -5.56 8.66 7.63
CA LYS A 122 -4.27 8.39 8.26
C LYS A 122 -3.33 7.68 7.29
N LEU A 123 -2.04 7.96 7.44
CA LEU A 123 -1.01 7.49 6.52
C LEU A 123 -0.68 6.02 6.78
N LEU A 124 -1.04 5.16 5.82
CA LEU A 124 -0.64 3.75 5.80
C LEU A 124 0.80 3.61 5.31
N ALA A 125 1.15 4.36 4.26
CA ALA A 125 2.48 4.31 3.68
C ALA A 125 2.80 5.56 2.87
N TRP A 126 4.08 5.89 2.73
CA TRP A 126 4.55 6.89 1.77
C TRP A 126 5.88 6.49 1.16
N LYS A 127 6.09 6.88 -0.09
CA LYS A 127 7.34 6.71 -0.82
C LYS A 127 7.81 8.05 -1.32
N TRP A 128 9.01 8.40 -0.88
CA TRP A 128 9.76 9.57 -1.35
C TRP A 128 11.14 9.09 -1.77
N SER A 129 11.20 8.45 -2.93
CA SER A 129 12.42 8.11 -3.68
C SER A 129 12.03 7.37 -4.95
N GLN A 130 12.79 7.54 -6.02
CA GLN A 130 12.72 6.70 -7.22
C GLN A 130 13.51 5.39 -7.06
N GLN A 131 14.28 5.24 -5.97
CA GLN A 131 15.02 4.01 -5.71
C GLN A 131 14.04 2.91 -5.30
N VAL A 132 13.86 1.95 -6.20
CA VAL A 132 13.03 0.77 -5.98
C VAL A 132 13.83 -0.26 -5.19
N GLN A 133 13.34 -0.67 -4.02
CA GLN A 133 13.91 -1.77 -3.25
C GLN A 133 13.57 -3.13 -3.86
N PRO A 134 14.35 -4.20 -3.57
CA PRO A 134 14.13 -5.52 -4.17
C PRO A 134 12.70 -6.08 -3.99
N ILE A 135 12.09 -5.90 -2.81
CA ILE A 135 10.71 -6.35 -2.55
C ILE A 135 9.67 -5.53 -3.32
N GLU A 136 9.91 -4.22 -3.51
CA GLU A 136 9.06 -3.37 -4.36
C GLU A 136 9.16 -3.80 -5.83
N ALA A 137 10.37 -4.10 -6.31
CA ALA A 137 10.58 -4.59 -7.67
C ALA A 137 9.82 -5.90 -7.89
N THR A 138 9.90 -6.83 -6.93
CA THR A 138 9.17 -8.11 -6.99
C THR A 138 7.67 -7.91 -7.00
N ALA A 139 7.13 -7.02 -6.15
CA ALA A 139 5.71 -6.69 -6.12
C ALA A 139 5.24 -6.05 -7.43
N LEU A 140 6.03 -5.12 -7.97
CA LEU A 140 5.74 -4.45 -9.25
C LEU A 140 5.74 -5.45 -10.41
N GLU A 141 6.72 -6.35 -10.48
CA GLU A 141 6.76 -7.41 -11.49
C GLU A 141 5.58 -8.36 -11.39
N PHE A 142 5.22 -8.78 -10.17
CA PHE A 142 4.05 -9.62 -9.93
C PHE A 142 2.78 -9.00 -10.53
N VAL A 143 2.50 -7.73 -10.20
CA VAL A 143 1.31 -7.03 -10.70
C VAL A 143 1.37 -6.77 -12.21
N ARG A 144 2.55 -6.49 -12.76
CA ARG A 144 2.73 -6.39 -14.22
C ARG A 144 2.42 -7.71 -14.92
N TYR A 145 2.85 -8.84 -14.37
CA TYR A 145 2.48 -10.14 -14.92
C TYR A 145 0.98 -10.42 -14.84
N LEU A 146 0.28 -9.97 -13.80
CA LEU A 146 -1.19 -10.03 -13.77
C LEU A 146 -1.81 -9.16 -14.87
N ALA A 147 -1.32 -7.92 -15.03
CA ALA A 147 -1.82 -6.99 -16.04
C ALA A 147 -1.59 -7.47 -17.48
N ASP A 148 -0.47 -8.17 -17.72
CA ASP A 148 -0.11 -8.75 -19.00
C ASP A 148 -0.69 -10.17 -19.22
N GLU A 149 -1.57 -10.64 -18.32
CA GLU A 149 -2.22 -11.96 -18.36
C GLU A 149 -1.22 -13.13 -18.34
N ARG A 150 -0.03 -12.91 -17.77
CA ARG A 150 1.06 -13.88 -17.63
C ARG A 150 0.94 -14.63 -16.29
N TRP A 151 -0.15 -15.37 -16.12
CA TRP A 151 -0.53 -16.01 -14.84
C TRP A 151 0.54 -16.93 -14.26
N VAL A 152 1.19 -17.73 -15.11
CA VAL A 152 2.27 -18.64 -14.68
C VAL A 152 3.46 -17.84 -14.14
N LEU A 153 3.86 -16.77 -14.83
CA LEU A 153 4.98 -15.92 -14.39
C LEU A 153 4.63 -15.14 -13.12
N ALA A 154 3.40 -14.64 -12.98
CA ALA A 154 2.92 -14.04 -11.74
C ALA A 154 3.04 -15.05 -10.58
N ARG A 155 2.56 -16.28 -10.78
CA ARG A 155 2.62 -17.34 -9.76
C ARG A 155 4.04 -17.68 -9.31
N THR A 156 5.05 -17.57 -10.19
CA THR A 156 6.45 -17.81 -9.79
C THR A 156 7.00 -16.86 -8.73
N LYS A 157 6.36 -15.70 -8.51
CA LYS A 157 6.75 -14.73 -7.48
C LYS A 157 6.22 -15.08 -6.09
N LEU A 158 5.27 -16.01 -6.00
CA LEU A 158 4.66 -16.47 -4.77
C LEU A 158 5.55 -17.53 -4.08
N SER A 159 5.45 -17.64 -2.76
CA SER A 159 6.04 -18.73 -1.98
C SER A 159 5.48 -20.08 -2.44
N LEU A 160 6.23 -21.17 -2.26
CA LEU A 160 5.78 -22.51 -2.66
C LEU A 160 4.43 -22.88 -2.02
N GLN A 161 4.27 -22.56 -0.75
CA GLN A 161 3.02 -22.78 -0.03
C GLN A 161 1.85 -22.01 -0.67
N LEU A 162 2.03 -20.70 -0.95
CA LEU A 162 0.97 -19.92 -1.59
C LEU A 162 0.72 -20.36 -3.03
N GLN A 163 1.73 -20.88 -3.73
CA GLN A 163 1.57 -21.47 -5.05
C GLN A 163 0.65 -22.70 -5.02
N GLU A 164 0.73 -23.55 -4.00
CA GLU A 164 -0.16 -24.71 -3.83
C GLU A 164 -1.62 -24.29 -3.62
N GLU A 165 -1.83 -23.17 -2.94
CA GLU A 165 -3.17 -22.62 -2.65
C GLU A 165 -3.75 -21.77 -3.79
N LEU A 166 -2.89 -21.13 -4.58
CA LEU A 166 -3.29 -20.16 -5.60
C LEU A 166 -2.86 -20.60 -7.00
N SER A 167 -3.82 -21.14 -7.75
CA SER A 167 -3.59 -21.59 -9.13
C SER A 167 -3.52 -20.40 -10.11
N PRO A 168 -2.96 -20.60 -11.32
CA PRO A 168 -3.05 -19.59 -12.39
C PRO A 168 -4.49 -19.16 -12.70
N ALA A 169 -5.46 -20.09 -12.66
CA ALA A 169 -6.87 -19.79 -12.90
C ALA A 169 -7.50 -18.96 -11.76
N ASP A 170 -7.03 -19.11 -10.52
CA ASP A 170 -7.44 -18.26 -9.41
C ASP A 170 -6.93 -16.83 -9.56
N LEU A 171 -5.66 -16.68 -9.99
CA LEU A 171 -5.08 -15.37 -10.31
C LEU A 171 -5.86 -14.67 -11.43
N GLU A 172 -6.14 -15.38 -12.52
CA GLU A 172 -6.95 -14.89 -13.64
C GLU A 172 -8.33 -14.43 -13.15
N ARG A 173 -9.04 -15.28 -12.39
CA ARG A 173 -10.37 -14.96 -11.86
C ARG A 173 -10.34 -13.73 -10.95
N LYS A 174 -9.44 -13.68 -9.98
CA LYS A 174 -9.33 -12.55 -9.02
C LYS A 174 -8.96 -11.25 -9.75
N TRP A 175 -7.97 -11.28 -10.64
CA TRP A 175 -7.56 -10.12 -11.43
C TRP A 175 -8.65 -9.64 -12.39
N SER A 176 -9.26 -10.54 -13.17
CA SER A 176 -10.32 -10.20 -14.11
C SER A 176 -11.54 -9.60 -13.42
N LYS A 177 -11.87 -10.08 -12.22
CA LYS A 177 -12.92 -9.51 -11.38
C LYS A 177 -12.59 -8.08 -10.96
N LEU A 178 -11.41 -7.83 -10.39
CA LEU A 178 -10.93 -6.48 -10.06
C LEU A 178 -10.92 -5.57 -11.30
N ASN A 179 -10.37 -6.05 -12.41
CA ASN A 179 -10.29 -5.31 -13.66
C ASN A 179 -11.69 -4.84 -14.11
N ARG A 180 -12.68 -5.74 -14.11
CA ARG A 180 -14.07 -5.43 -14.50
C ARG A 180 -14.74 -4.44 -13.56
N VAL A 181 -14.71 -4.68 -12.25
CA VAL A 181 -15.44 -3.85 -11.27
C VAL A 181 -14.81 -2.46 -11.11
N SER A 182 -13.49 -2.35 -11.29
CA SER A 182 -12.74 -1.09 -11.19
C SER A 182 -12.69 -0.32 -12.51
N GLY A 183 -13.32 -0.82 -13.58
CA GLY A 183 -13.49 -0.10 -14.84
C GLY A 183 -12.31 -0.17 -15.80
N GLY A 184 -11.57 -1.28 -15.79
CA GLY A 184 -10.47 -1.54 -16.71
C GLY A 184 -9.12 -1.02 -16.20
N PHE A 185 -8.09 -1.85 -16.31
CA PHE A 185 -6.71 -1.54 -15.97
C PHE A 185 -6.21 -0.39 -16.84
N ARG A 186 -5.50 0.55 -16.22
CA ARG A 186 -4.86 1.66 -16.91
C ARG A 186 -3.35 1.56 -16.83
N LYS A 187 -2.81 1.47 -15.61
CA LYS A 187 -1.37 1.34 -15.35
C LYS A 187 -1.09 0.93 -13.92
N VAL A 188 0.05 0.29 -13.70
CA VAL A 188 0.68 0.22 -12.39
C VAL A 188 1.34 1.59 -12.13
N LYS A 189 1.03 2.22 -10.99
CA LYS A 189 1.60 3.54 -10.63
C LYS A 189 2.99 3.38 -10.02
N ASP A 190 3.04 2.81 -8.83
CA ASP A 190 4.27 2.52 -8.08
C ASP A 190 3.94 1.53 -6.95
N ALA A 191 4.96 1.07 -6.24
CA ALA A 191 4.85 0.33 -5.00
C ALA A 191 5.41 1.17 -3.85
N VAL A 192 4.87 0.98 -2.64
CA VAL A 192 5.34 1.62 -1.42
C VAL A 192 5.41 0.60 -0.29
N ILE A 193 6.52 0.61 0.45
CA ILE A 193 6.71 -0.23 1.63
C ILE A 193 5.95 0.39 2.80
N ALA A 194 4.95 -0.32 3.32
CA ALA A 194 4.19 0.08 4.51
C ALA A 194 4.86 -0.44 5.80
N SER A 195 5.54 -1.60 5.74
CA SER A 195 6.26 -2.18 6.88
C SER A 195 7.44 -3.03 6.41
N GLN A 196 8.59 -2.95 7.09
CA GLN A 196 9.82 -3.68 6.78
C GLN A 196 10.65 -3.93 8.05
N GLY A 197 11.39 -5.04 8.07
CA GLY A 197 12.35 -5.35 9.15
C GLY A 197 11.87 -6.36 10.21
N GLY A 198 10.73 -7.01 10.00
CA GLY A 198 10.26 -8.17 10.77
C GLY A 198 10.22 -9.45 9.93
N GLU A 199 9.64 -10.51 10.49
CA GLU A 199 9.40 -11.79 9.79
C GLU A 199 8.52 -11.63 8.55
N GLN A 200 7.68 -10.59 8.56
CA GLN A 200 6.83 -10.22 7.45
C GLN A 200 7.05 -8.77 7.07
N GLN A 201 6.96 -8.48 5.77
CA GLN A 201 7.13 -7.14 5.21
C GLN A 201 5.92 -6.85 4.32
N LEU A 202 5.38 -5.64 4.39
CA LEU A 202 4.18 -5.25 3.64
C LEU A 202 4.52 -4.21 2.59
N VAL A 203 4.16 -4.51 1.34
CA VAL A 203 4.23 -3.61 0.20
C VAL A 203 2.83 -3.35 -0.32
N LEU A 204 2.50 -2.10 -0.58
CA LEU A 204 1.27 -1.69 -1.24
C LEU A 204 1.60 -1.34 -2.69
N VAL A 205 0.94 -1.99 -3.65
CA VAL A 205 1.09 -1.66 -5.08
C VAL A 205 -0.11 -0.85 -5.54
N ALA A 206 0.12 0.41 -5.90
CA ALA A 206 -0.92 1.30 -6.39
C ALA A 206 -1.18 1.04 -7.88
N VAL A 207 -2.40 0.67 -8.22
CA VAL A 207 -2.83 0.35 -9.59
C VAL A 207 -3.99 1.25 -9.98
N ALA A 208 -3.82 1.99 -11.07
CA ALA A 208 -4.86 2.83 -11.61
C ALA A 208 -5.80 2.01 -12.50
N PHE A 209 -7.10 2.10 -12.23
CA PHE A 209 -8.18 1.61 -13.07
C PHE A 209 -9.07 2.77 -13.54
N GLY A 210 -10.02 2.51 -14.44
CA GLY A 210 -10.90 3.54 -15.00
C GLY A 210 -11.83 4.22 -14.00
N LYS A 211 -12.22 3.56 -12.89
CA LYS A 211 -13.17 4.09 -11.89
C LYS A 211 -12.57 4.35 -10.51
N ALA A 212 -11.37 3.84 -10.23
CA ALA A 212 -10.73 3.90 -8.91
C ALA A 212 -9.22 3.61 -9.02
N THR A 213 -8.48 3.90 -7.96
CA THR A 213 -7.15 3.30 -7.73
C THR A 213 -7.29 2.15 -6.75
N SER A 214 -6.68 0.99 -7.02
CA SER A 214 -6.59 -0.11 -6.05
C SER A 214 -5.19 -0.14 -5.47
N ASN A 215 -5.08 -0.34 -4.15
CA ASN A 215 -3.81 -0.59 -3.48
C ASN A 215 -3.75 -2.07 -3.10
N LEU A 216 -2.99 -2.86 -3.86
CA LEU A 216 -2.86 -4.30 -3.60
C LEU A 216 -1.90 -4.51 -2.44
N PHE A 217 -2.33 -5.22 -1.41
CA PHE A 217 -1.51 -5.56 -0.25
C PHE A 217 -0.72 -6.82 -0.58
N VAL A 218 0.61 -6.71 -0.62
CA VAL A 218 1.54 -7.81 -0.92
C VAL A 218 2.42 -8.02 0.31
N ILE A 219 2.29 -9.18 0.94
CA ILE A 219 3.06 -9.56 2.13
C ILE A 219 4.20 -10.46 1.71
N PHE A 220 5.41 -10.10 2.15
CA PHE A 220 6.64 -10.84 1.93
C PHE A 220 7.11 -11.50 3.21
N ASP A 221 7.78 -12.65 3.09
CA ASP A 221 8.61 -13.18 4.17
C ASP A 221 9.96 -12.45 4.26
N ASN A 222 10.76 -12.80 5.27
CA ASN A 222 12.12 -12.28 5.44
C ASN A 222 13.10 -12.66 4.31
N GLN A 223 12.73 -13.59 3.41
CA GLN A 223 13.51 -13.99 2.22
C GLN A 223 13.09 -13.24 0.96
N GLY A 224 12.10 -12.33 1.05
CA GLY A 224 11.62 -11.55 -0.08
C GLY A 224 10.70 -12.31 -1.03
N ARG A 225 10.05 -13.39 -0.58
CA ARG A 225 9.02 -14.13 -1.36
C ARG A 225 7.62 -13.66 -0.97
N ILE A 226 6.70 -13.59 -1.93
CA ILE A 226 5.30 -13.21 -1.64
C ILE A 226 4.60 -14.37 -0.93
N ILE A 227 4.26 -14.17 0.34
CA ILE A 227 3.55 -15.17 1.17
C ILE A 227 2.05 -14.89 1.28
N ASN A 228 1.61 -13.68 0.92
CA ASN A 228 0.18 -13.36 0.79
C ASN A 228 -0.01 -12.21 -0.19
N VAL A 229 -1.13 -12.20 -0.92
CA VAL A 229 -1.53 -11.07 -1.77
C VAL A 229 -3.04 -10.89 -1.80
N ASP A 230 -3.46 -9.64 -1.59
CA ASP A 230 -4.85 -9.22 -1.68
C ASP A 230 -5.13 -8.56 -3.05
N ILE A 231 -5.49 -9.39 -4.04
CA ILE A 231 -5.79 -8.96 -5.42
C ILE A 231 -7.26 -8.51 -5.53
N SER A 232 -8.14 -9.25 -4.87
CA SER A 232 -9.54 -8.90 -4.74
C SER A 232 -10.00 -9.43 -3.39
N ARG A 233 -10.26 -8.54 -2.42
CA ARG A 233 -11.11 -8.91 -1.28
C ARG A 233 -12.41 -9.45 -1.87
N ASP A 234 -12.78 -10.65 -1.46
CA ASP A 234 -13.78 -11.45 -2.12
C ASP A 234 -15.11 -10.69 -2.16
N PHE A 235 -15.49 -10.17 -3.35
CA PHE A 235 -16.87 -9.73 -3.57
C PHE A 235 -17.76 -10.95 -3.43
N VAL A 236 -18.33 -11.13 -2.24
CA VAL A 236 -19.48 -12.00 -2.01
C VAL A 236 -20.66 -11.08 -1.77
#